data_AF-A0A432FDX8-F1
#
_entry.id   AF-A0A432FDX8-F1
#
_cell.length_a   1.000
_cell.length_b   1.000
_cell.length_c   1.000
_cell.angle_alpha   90.00
_cell.angle_beta   90.00
_cell.angle_gamma   90.00
#
_symmetry.space_group_name_H-M   'P 1'
#
loop_
_entity.id
_entity.type
_entity.pdbx_description
1 polymer ?
#
loop_
_entity_poly.entity_id
_entity_poly.type
_entity_poly.pdbx_seq_one_letter_code
_entity_poly.pdbx_strand_id
1 'polypeptide(L)'
;LLKEGKSAKRIKELFESGKLLKGKKVNHPIYWVFTGDLIGKFFWISYFGSWNFETLKGKHYPLYQTFCVEKLSKGIFCSIGGTTAIFNPLKMSLFFKGKTYPVKIFAVKTPKELRIFLNKNVPNGNVIEKVYTFKGNFYIWFLTNREGFYTNFNSMFVLRTYNRNLFELVESRFPNYVFYKLK
;
A
#
# COMPACT_ATOMS: atom_id res chain seq x y z
N LEU A 1 -31.55 1.62 -1.18
CA LEU A 1 -30.96 0.92 -2.34
C LEU A 1 -31.12 -0.60 -2.26
N LEU A 2 -30.53 -1.30 -1.27
CA LEU A 2 -30.77 -2.75 -1.10
C LEU A 2 -32.26 -3.04 -0.84
N LYS A 3 -32.86 -2.30 0.11
CA LYS A 3 -34.31 -2.34 0.39
C LYS A 3 -35.19 -1.91 -0.80
N GLU A 4 -34.60 -1.26 -1.80
CA GLU A 4 -35.28 -0.85 -3.05
C GLU A 4 -35.05 -1.87 -4.18
N GLY A 5 -34.54 -3.07 -3.87
CA GLY A 5 -34.35 -4.16 -4.83
C GLY A 5 -33.05 -4.08 -5.66
N LYS A 6 -32.16 -3.11 -5.42
CA LYS A 6 -30.87 -3.07 -6.15
C LYS A 6 -29.92 -4.15 -5.63
N SER A 7 -29.26 -4.87 -6.53
CA SER A 7 -28.22 -5.83 -6.16
C SER A 7 -27.00 -5.15 -5.53
N ALA A 8 -26.30 -5.87 -4.65
CA ALA A 8 -25.08 -5.37 -4.02
C ALA A 8 -24.00 -4.99 -5.05
N LYS A 9 -23.85 -5.79 -6.12
CA LYS A 9 -22.99 -5.48 -7.28
C LYS A 9 -23.34 -4.12 -7.88
N ARG A 10 -24.64 -3.87 -8.13
CA ARG A 10 -25.08 -2.60 -8.71
C ARG A 10 -24.80 -1.41 -7.80
N ILE A 11 -24.94 -1.59 -6.49
CA ILE A 11 -24.64 -0.53 -5.51
C ILE A 11 -23.14 -0.21 -5.52
N LYS A 12 -22.27 -1.23 -5.56
CA LYS A 12 -20.81 -1.06 -5.67
C LYS A 12 -20.44 -0.26 -6.93
N GLU A 13 -20.98 -0.62 -8.09
CA GLU A 13 -20.73 0.12 -9.34
C GLU A 13 -21.16 1.59 -9.26
N LEU A 14 -22.32 1.86 -8.64
CA LEU A 14 -22.81 3.24 -8.48
C LEU A 14 -21.92 4.04 -7.52
N PHE A 15 -21.35 3.40 -6.50
CA PHE A 15 -20.39 4.01 -5.60
C PHE A 15 -19.05 4.31 -6.31
N GLU A 16 -18.49 3.31 -7.01
CA GLU A 16 -17.21 3.44 -7.73
C GLU A 16 -17.27 4.46 -8.87
N SER A 17 -18.42 4.60 -9.53
CA SER A 17 -18.65 5.64 -10.55
C SER A 17 -18.90 7.03 -9.95
N GLY A 18 -18.96 7.17 -8.62
CA GLY A 18 -19.25 8.43 -7.92
C GLY A 18 -20.71 8.90 -8.05
N LYS A 19 -21.58 8.16 -8.75
CA LYS A 19 -22.98 8.55 -8.99
C LYS A 19 -23.79 8.69 -7.69
N LEU A 20 -23.48 7.89 -6.66
CA LEU A 20 -24.15 7.99 -5.36
C LEU A 20 -23.79 9.25 -4.56
N LEU A 21 -22.65 9.87 -4.88
CA LEU A 21 -22.08 11.01 -4.15
C LEU A 21 -22.26 12.33 -4.92
N LYS A 22 -22.62 12.28 -6.20
CA LYS A 22 -22.81 13.47 -7.05
C LYS A 22 -23.84 14.41 -6.43
N GLY A 23 -23.44 15.67 -6.19
CA GLY A 23 -24.30 16.71 -5.64
C GLY A 23 -24.59 16.61 -4.14
N LYS A 24 -24.07 15.59 -3.45
CA LYS A 24 -24.19 15.50 -1.99
C LYS A 24 -23.10 16.34 -1.34
N LYS A 25 -23.51 17.28 -0.49
CA LYS A 25 -22.60 17.99 0.41
C LYS A 25 -22.46 17.21 1.71
N VAL A 26 -21.24 17.14 2.21
CA VAL A 26 -20.96 16.61 3.55
C VAL A 26 -21.10 17.76 4.53
N ASN A 27 -22.02 17.63 5.50
CA ASN A 27 -22.34 18.72 6.43
C ASN A 27 -21.51 18.68 7.72
N HIS A 28 -20.55 17.77 7.82
CA HIS A 28 -19.66 17.59 8.97
C HIS A 28 -18.27 17.18 8.50
N PRO A 29 -17.20 17.50 9.24
CA PRO A 29 -15.86 17.09 8.85
C PRO A 29 -15.74 15.55 8.91
N ILE A 30 -15.21 14.95 7.84
CA ILE A 30 -14.88 13.52 7.79
C ILE A 30 -13.36 13.38 7.82
N TYR A 31 -12.87 12.55 8.73
CA TYR A 31 -11.46 12.22 8.84
C TYR A 31 -11.21 10.77 8.44
N TRP A 32 -10.12 10.54 7.73
CA TRP A 32 -9.63 9.22 7.40
C TRP A 32 -8.37 8.93 8.20
N VAL A 33 -8.43 7.89 9.04
CA VAL A 33 -7.37 7.54 9.98
C VAL A 33 -6.78 6.20 9.61
N PHE A 34 -5.47 6.16 9.43
CA PHE A 34 -4.74 4.91 9.32
C PHE A 34 -3.80 4.76 10.50
N THR A 35 -3.76 3.57 11.10
CA THR A 35 -2.90 3.25 12.25
C THR A 35 -1.96 2.09 11.93
N GLY A 36 -0.83 2.02 12.63
CA GLY A 36 0.22 1.02 12.38
C GLY A 36 -0.24 -0.43 12.52
N ASP A 37 -1.18 -0.72 13.41
CA ASP A 37 -1.72 -2.07 13.60
C ASP A 37 -2.49 -2.58 12.37
N LEU A 38 -2.96 -1.69 11.49
CA LEU A 38 -3.62 -2.07 10.25
C LEU A 38 -2.67 -2.80 9.29
N ILE A 39 -1.35 -2.62 9.39
CA ILE A 39 -0.37 -3.32 8.54
C ILE A 39 -0.51 -4.84 8.71
N GLY A 40 -0.54 -5.32 9.96
CA GLY A 40 -0.71 -6.75 10.27
C GLY A 40 -2.10 -7.29 9.91
N LYS A 41 -3.11 -6.42 9.83
CA LYS A 41 -4.50 -6.76 9.48
C LYS A 41 -4.78 -6.60 7.99
N PHE A 42 -3.88 -5.99 7.22
CA PHE A 42 -4.12 -5.58 5.85
C PHE A 42 -4.51 -6.75 4.94
N PHE A 43 -3.94 -7.94 5.19
CA PHE A 43 -4.29 -9.16 4.48
C PHE A 43 -5.81 -9.45 4.48
N TRP A 44 -6.48 -9.24 5.61
CA TRP A 44 -7.93 -9.43 5.73
C TRP A 44 -8.72 -8.19 5.28
N ILE A 45 -8.21 -6.99 5.56
CA ILE A 45 -8.83 -5.74 5.10
C ILE A 45 -8.92 -5.74 3.57
N SER A 46 -7.85 -6.14 2.88
CA SER A 46 -7.83 -6.20 1.42
C SER A 46 -8.81 -7.23 0.87
N TYR A 47 -9.01 -8.35 1.57
CA TYR A 47 -9.97 -9.37 1.17
C TYR A 47 -11.38 -8.81 1.11
N PHE A 48 -11.85 -8.20 2.19
CA PHE A 48 -13.19 -7.59 2.20
C PHE A 48 -13.28 -6.38 1.24
N GLY A 49 -12.23 -5.56 1.16
CA GLY A 49 -12.20 -4.38 0.28
C GLY A 49 -12.19 -4.71 -1.21
N SER A 50 -11.80 -5.93 -1.59
CA SER A 50 -11.74 -6.39 -2.99
C SER A 50 -12.82 -7.42 -3.34
N TRP A 51 -13.88 -7.48 -2.53
CA TRP A 51 -14.96 -8.44 -2.69
C TRP A 51 -15.57 -8.40 -4.11
N ASN A 52 -15.60 -9.56 -4.75
CA ASN A 52 -16.28 -9.77 -6.01
C ASN A 52 -17.62 -10.48 -5.75
N PHE A 53 -18.73 -9.82 -6.08
CA PHE A 53 -20.09 -10.32 -5.83
C PHE A 53 -20.54 -11.46 -6.75
N GLU A 54 -19.82 -11.75 -7.83
CA GLU A 54 -20.11 -12.90 -8.70
C GLU A 54 -19.42 -14.16 -8.18
N THR A 55 -18.14 -14.05 -7.83
CA THR A 55 -17.34 -15.16 -7.33
C THR A 55 -17.47 -15.38 -5.81
N LEU A 56 -18.11 -14.43 -5.12
CA LEU A 56 -18.24 -14.39 -3.65
C LEU A 56 -16.90 -14.54 -2.92
N LYS A 57 -15.86 -13.91 -3.47
CA LYS A 57 -14.50 -13.95 -2.93
C LYS A 57 -13.82 -12.60 -3.02
N GLY A 58 -13.05 -12.31 -1.99
CA GLY A 58 -12.06 -11.24 -1.97
C GLY A 58 -10.69 -11.71 -2.46
N LYS A 59 -9.77 -10.75 -2.58
CA LYS A 59 -8.35 -10.99 -2.84
C LYS A 59 -7.51 -10.54 -1.65
N HIS A 60 -6.63 -11.43 -1.22
CA HIS A 60 -5.61 -11.09 -0.25
C HIS A 60 -4.44 -10.39 -0.95
N TYR A 61 -4.06 -9.23 -0.45
CA TYR A 61 -2.86 -8.53 -0.87
C TYR A 61 -1.84 -8.59 0.26
N PRO A 62 -0.64 -9.14 0.01
CA PRO A 62 0.39 -9.20 1.03
C PRO A 62 0.90 -7.77 1.32
N LEU A 63 1.21 -7.49 2.57
CA LEU A 63 1.98 -6.32 2.97
C LEU A 63 2.83 -6.73 4.17
N TYR A 64 4.06 -7.13 3.89
CA TYR A 64 4.99 -7.61 4.91
C TYR A 64 5.94 -6.49 5.30
N GLN A 65 5.90 -6.11 6.58
CA GLN A 65 6.85 -5.17 7.14
C GLN A 65 8.15 -5.88 7.53
N THR A 66 9.30 -5.29 7.18
CA THR A 66 10.62 -5.78 7.56
C THR A 66 11.60 -4.65 7.83
N PHE A 67 12.78 -5.01 8.31
CA PHE A 67 13.95 -4.17 8.41
C PHE A 67 15.02 -4.71 7.47
N CYS A 68 15.67 -3.80 6.76
CA CYS A 68 16.79 -4.14 5.90
C CYS A 68 18.02 -3.31 6.25
N VAL A 69 19.19 -3.92 6.08
CA VAL A 69 20.50 -3.30 6.24
C VAL A 69 21.14 -3.12 4.87
N GLU A 70 21.50 -1.89 4.55
CA GLU A 70 22.17 -1.54 3.31
C GLU A 70 23.69 -1.69 3.46
N LYS A 71 24.32 -2.46 2.57
CA LYS A 71 25.77 -2.58 2.49
C LYS A 71 26.22 -2.24 1.07
N LEU A 72 26.92 -1.11 0.92
CA LEU A 72 27.28 -0.47 -0.36
C LEU A 72 27.86 -1.44 -1.42
N SER A 73 28.61 -2.48 -1.01
CA SER A 73 29.21 -3.47 -1.91
C SER A 73 28.51 -4.83 -1.97
N LYS A 74 27.52 -5.08 -1.09
CA LYS A 74 26.93 -6.42 -0.91
C LYS A 74 25.41 -6.48 -1.14
N GLY A 75 24.77 -5.33 -1.35
CA GLY A 75 23.32 -5.22 -1.56
C GLY A 75 22.56 -4.90 -0.28
N ILE A 76 21.26 -5.19 -0.29
CA ILE A 76 20.32 -4.83 0.77
C ILE A 76 19.82 -6.11 1.43
N PHE A 77 20.13 -6.28 2.71
CA PHE A 77 19.84 -7.51 3.47
C PHE A 77 18.57 -7.33 4.30
N CYS A 78 17.50 -8.05 3.97
CA CYS A 78 16.20 -7.94 4.62
C CYS A 78 15.86 -9.19 5.44
N SER A 79 15.28 -9.03 6.63
CA SER A 79 14.83 -10.17 7.45
C SER A 79 13.40 -10.59 7.13
N ILE A 80 13.22 -11.72 6.46
CA ILE A 80 11.91 -12.22 6.03
C ILE A 80 11.66 -13.59 6.66
N GLY A 81 10.72 -13.66 7.59
CA GLY A 81 10.35 -14.92 8.26
C GLY A 81 11.54 -15.62 8.94
N GLY A 82 12.41 -14.85 9.59
CA GLY A 82 13.62 -15.37 10.26
C GLY A 82 14.77 -15.75 9.32
N THR A 83 14.62 -15.59 8.01
CA THR A 83 15.67 -15.85 7.02
C THR A 83 16.11 -14.55 6.35
N THR A 84 17.40 -14.44 6.01
CA THR A 84 17.93 -13.28 5.30
C THR A 84 17.62 -13.38 3.80
N ALA A 85 16.98 -12.36 3.25
CA ALA A 85 16.83 -12.13 1.82
C ALA A 85 17.82 -11.04 1.36
N ILE A 86 18.31 -11.14 0.13
CA ILE A 86 19.26 -10.17 -0.44
C ILE A 86 18.59 -9.50 -1.64
N PHE A 87 18.26 -8.22 -1.50
CA PHE A 87 17.73 -7.40 -2.57
C PHE A 87 18.87 -6.66 -3.29
N ASN A 88 18.90 -6.80 -4.61
CA ASN A 88 19.77 -6.03 -5.50
C ASN A 88 18.92 -5.00 -6.26
N PRO A 89 18.99 -3.69 -5.91
CA PRO A 89 18.18 -2.66 -6.55
C PRO A 89 18.61 -2.36 -7.99
N LEU A 90 19.87 -2.61 -8.36
CA LEU A 90 20.36 -2.41 -9.73
C LEU A 90 19.83 -3.51 -10.67
N LYS A 91 19.80 -4.75 -10.19
CA LYS A 91 19.26 -5.90 -10.94
C LYS A 91 17.75 -6.07 -10.77
N MET A 92 17.12 -5.29 -9.89
CA MET A 92 15.70 -5.41 -9.53
C MET A 92 15.32 -6.87 -9.21
N SER A 93 16.11 -7.50 -8.35
CA SER A 93 15.96 -8.92 -7.99
C SER A 93 16.14 -9.16 -6.50
N LEU A 94 15.34 -10.07 -5.95
CA LEU A 94 15.37 -10.48 -4.55
C LEU A 94 15.77 -11.95 -4.47
N PHE A 95 16.92 -12.24 -3.87
CA PHE A 95 17.34 -13.61 -3.58
C PHE A 95 16.82 -14.03 -2.21
N PHE A 96 16.09 -15.14 -2.14
CA PHE A 96 15.51 -15.67 -0.91
C PHE A 96 15.40 -17.19 -0.98
N LYS A 97 15.91 -17.90 0.03
CA LYS A 97 15.86 -19.37 0.14
C LYS A 97 16.29 -20.11 -1.14
N GLY A 98 17.43 -19.70 -1.71
CA GLY A 98 17.99 -20.35 -2.91
C GLY A 98 17.31 -19.97 -4.22
N LYS A 99 16.27 -19.13 -4.21
CA LYS A 99 15.54 -18.69 -5.40
C LYS A 99 15.67 -17.19 -5.61
N THR A 100 15.70 -16.79 -6.88
CA THR A 100 15.68 -15.38 -7.28
C THR A 100 14.28 -15.01 -7.72
N TYR A 101 13.72 -13.99 -7.08
CA TYR A 101 12.41 -13.44 -7.38
C TYR A 101 12.56 -12.09 -8.08
N PRO A 102 11.88 -11.87 -9.22
CA PRO A 102 11.90 -10.57 -9.88
C PRO A 102 11.16 -9.52 -9.05
N VAL A 103 11.71 -8.31 -9.01
CA VAL A 103 11.10 -7.13 -8.41
C VAL A 103 10.60 -6.25 -9.55
N LYS A 104 9.29 -5.99 -9.56
CA LYS A 104 8.64 -5.12 -10.55
C LYS A 104 8.77 -3.66 -10.15
N ILE A 105 8.52 -3.34 -8.89
CA ILE A 105 8.54 -1.97 -8.37
C ILE A 105 9.49 -1.90 -7.19
N PHE A 106 10.39 -0.93 -7.23
CA PHE A 106 11.13 -0.49 -6.05
C PHE A 106 10.75 0.96 -5.77
N ALA A 107 10.13 1.22 -4.63
CA ALA A 107 9.72 2.55 -4.22
C ALA A 107 10.58 3.05 -3.06
N VAL A 108 11.01 4.30 -3.12
CA VAL A 108 11.78 4.95 -2.04
C VAL A 108 11.03 6.21 -1.62
N LYS A 109 10.41 6.16 -0.44
CA LYS A 109 9.74 7.30 0.17
C LYS A 109 10.65 7.98 1.18
N THR A 110 11.08 9.19 0.87
CA THR A 110 11.85 10.09 1.77
C THR A 110 10.91 11.13 2.39
N PRO A 111 11.38 12.00 3.31
CA PRO A 111 10.58 13.13 3.77
C PRO A 111 10.11 14.03 2.62
N LYS A 112 11.00 14.26 1.63
CA LYS A 112 10.79 15.25 0.56
C LYS A 112 10.00 14.68 -0.62
N GLU A 113 10.20 13.42 -0.97
CA GLU A 113 9.70 12.89 -2.23
C GLU A 113 9.44 11.38 -2.18
N LEU A 114 8.77 10.88 -3.22
CA LEU A 114 8.63 9.46 -3.53
C LEU A 114 9.30 9.21 -4.88
N ARG A 115 10.28 8.32 -4.93
CA ARG A 115 10.88 7.82 -6.17
C ARG A 115 10.38 6.41 -6.45
N ILE A 116 10.01 6.13 -7.69
CA ILE A 116 9.52 4.81 -8.11
C ILE A 116 10.39 4.32 -9.27
N PHE A 117 11.02 3.16 -9.08
CA PHE A 117 11.81 2.47 -10.09
C PHE A 117 11.01 1.28 -10.61
N LEU A 118 10.80 1.22 -11.93
CA LEU A 118 10.02 0.18 -12.59
C LEU A 118 10.90 -0.73 -13.41
N ASN A 119 10.82 -2.03 -13.17
CA ASN A 119 11.38 -3.03 -14.07
C ASN A 119 10.38 -3.29 -15.21
N LYS A 120 10.64 -2.75 -16.40
CA LYS A 120 9.74 -2.88 -17.56
C LYS A 120 9.66 -4.32 -18.09
N ASN A 121 10.69 -5.13 -17.88
CA ASN A 121 10.81 -6.49 -18.41
C ASN A 121 10.01 -7.54 -17.61
N VAL A 122 9.46 -7.15 -16.47
CA VAL A 122 8.71 -8.03 -15.57
C VAL A 122 7.26 -7.58 -15.60
N PRO A 123 6.29 -8.27 -16.22
CA PRO A 123 4.90 -7.80 -16.25
C PRO A 123 4.26 -7.81 -14.85
N ASN A 124 4.49 -8.89 -14.11
CA ASN A 124 4.04 -9.11 -12.73
C ASN A 124 5.24 -9.48 -11.86
N GLY A 125 5.31 -8.96 -10.64
CA GLY A 125 6.41 -9.25 -9.74
C GLY A 125 6.25 -8.60 -8.37
N ASN A 126 7.21 -8.87 -7.50
CA ASN A 126 7.23 -8.33 -6.15
C ASN A 126 7.45 -6.83 -6.18
N VAL A 127 6.98 -6.18 -5.13
CA VAL A 127 7.20 -4.77 -4.87
C VAL A 127 7.96 -4.64 -3.56
N ILE A 128 9.00 -3.82 -3.57
CA ILE A 128 9.79 -3.49 -2.39
C ILE A 128 9.68 -1.99 -2.16
N GLU A 129 9.43 -1.59 -0.92
CA GLU A 129 9.27 -0.18 -0.56
C GLU A 129 10.21 0.16 0.59
N LYS A 130 11.07 1.17 0.43
CA LYS A 130 11.91 1.75 1.48
C LYS A 130 11.25 3.04 1.94
N VAL A 131 10.79 3.08 3.19
CA VAL A 131 9.85 4.10 3.66
C VAL A 131 10.35 4.81 4.91
N TYR A 132 10.60 6.12 4.79
CA TYR A 132 11.02 6.97 5.91
C TYR A 132 9.93 7.07 6.99
N THR A 133 10.35 7.03 8.26
CA THR A 133 9.49 7.14 9.45
C THR A 133 9.65 8.46 10.18
N PHE A 134 8.72 8.80 11.07
CA PHE A 134 8.80 10.03 11.87
C PHE A 134 10.05 10.09 12.77
N LYS A 135 10.63 8.93 13.12
CA LYS A 135 11.90 8.85 13.86
C LYS A 135 13.05 9.10 12.89
N GLY A 136 13.69 10.26 13.03
CA GLY A 136 14.80 10.70 12.18
C GLY A 136 15.83 9.60 11.92
N ASN A 137 16.21 9.44 10.65
CA ASN A 137 17.16 8.44 10.13
C ASN A 137 16.72 6.97 10.14
N PHE A 138 15.44 6.66 10.36
CA PHE A 138 14.94 5.28 10.32
C PHE A 138 14.00 5.02 9.13
N TYR A 139 14.27 3.91 8.43
CA TYR A 139 13.44 3.42 7.33
C TYR A 139 12.82 2.07 7.69
N ILE A 140 11.54 1.93 7.40
CA ILE A 140 10.83 0.65 7.40
C ILE A 140 10.77 0.17 5.96
N TRP A 141 10.93 -1.13 5.78
CA TRP A 141 10.85 -1.77 4.49
C TRP A 141 9.56 -2.56 4.37
N PHE A 142 8.94 -2.55 3.20
CA PHE A 142 7.76 -3.34 2.90
C PHE A 142 8.01 -4.24 1.70
N LEU A 143 7.44 -5.44 1.76
CA LEU A 143 7.28 -6.33 0.62
C LEU A 143 5.80 -6.55 0.34
N THR A 144 5.40 -6.29 -0.89
CA THR A 144 4.01 -6.42 -1.35
C THR A 144 3.99 -6.92 -2.80
N ASN A 145 2.81 -7.07 -3.37
CA ASN A 145 2.63 -7.30 -4.80
C ASN A 145 2.15 -6.03 -5.51
N ARG A 146 2.02 -6.09 -6.83
CA ARG A 146 1.61 -4.94 -7.63
C ARG A 146 0.23 -4.41 -7.20
N GLU A 147 -0.73 -5.29 -6.96
CA GLU A 147 -2.08 -4.93 -6.56
C GLU A 147 -2.10 -4.26 -5.18
N GLY A 148 -1.37 -4.82 -4.21
CA GLY A 148 -1.20 -4.27 -2.86
C GLY A 148 -0.61 -2.86 -2.89
N PHE A 149 0.43 -2.66 -3.71
CA PHE A 149 1.09 -1.36 -3.90
C PHE A 149 0.13 -0.25 -4.32
N TYR A 150 -0.83 -0.56 -5.19
CA TYR A 150 -1.80 0.41 -5.73
C TYR A 150 -3.06 0.59 -4.88
N THR A 151 -3.17 -0.07 -3.74
CA THR A 151 -4.30 0.17 -2.84
C THR A 151 -4.24 1.57 -2.22
N ASN A 152 -5.40 2.11 -1.84
CA ASN A 152 -5.47 3.36 -1.07
C ASN A 152 -4.78 3.23 0.29
N PHE A 153 -4.81 2.06 0.91
CA PHE A 153 -4.08 1.82 2.15
C PHE A 153 -2.58 2.02 1.92
N ASN A 154 -1.98 1.35 0.92
CA ASN A 154 -0.56 1.50 0.66
C ASN A 154 -0.21 2.94 0.22
N SER A 155 -0.96 3.47 -0.74
CA SER A 155 -0.72 4.81 -1.28
C SER A 155 -0.83 5.88 -0.19
N MET A 156 -1.92 5.90 0.58
CA MET A 156 -2.16 6.95 1.58
C MET A 156 -1.39 6.68 2.88
N PHE A 157 -1.42 5.48 3.43
CA PHE A 157 -0.76 5.21 4.71
C PHE A 157 0.76 5.03 4.56
N VAL A 158 1.18 4.08 3.73
CA VAL A 158 2.59 3.68 3.60
C VAL A 158 3.38 4.74 2.83
N LEU A 159 2.87 5.23 1.70
CA LEU A 159 3.61 6.16 0.82
C LEU A 159 3.26 7.63 1.04
N ARG A 160 2.16 7.93 1.74
CA ARG A 160 1.63 9.29 1.94
C ARG A 160 1.41 10.03 0.62
N THR A 161 0.99 9.29 -0.40
CA THR A 161 0.52 9.79 -1.68
C THR A 161 -1.00 9.70 -1.73
N TYR A 162 -1.65 10.84 -1.96
CA TYR A 162 -3.10 10.96 -1.93
C TYR A 162 -3.55 12.06 -2.90
N ASN A 163 -4.82 12.01 -3.30
CA ASN A 163 -5.41 13.06 -4.12
C ASN A 163 -5.65 14.32 -3.28
N ARG A 164 -4.84 15.36 -3.49
CA ARG A 164 -4.92 16.64 -2.75
C ARG A 164 -6.18 17.45 -3.03
N ASN A 165 -6.92 17.14 -4.10
CA ASN A 165 -8.21 17.75 -4.38
C ASN A 165 -9.32 17.15 -3.51
N LEU A 166 -9.13 15.92 -3.02
CA LEU A 166 -10.10 15.22 -2.18
C LEU A 166 -9.71 15.23 -0.70
N PHE A 167 -8.42 15.18 -0.40
CA PHE A 167 -7.93 15.06 0.97
C PHE A 167 -6.90 16.14 1.30
N GLU A 168 -6.86 16.46 2.57
CA GLU A 168 -5.81 17.25 3.22
C GLU A 168 -5.08 16.34 4.22
N LEU A 169 -3.74 16.30 4.19
CA LEU A 169 -2.97 15.63 5.23
C LEU A 169 -2.94 16.54 6.48
N VAL A 170 -3.53 16.08 7.57
CA VAL A 170 -3.60 16.82 8.84
C VAL A 170 -2.34 16.56 9.67
N GLU A 171 -2.00 15.29 9.87
CA GLU A 171 -0.80 14.89 10.61
C GLU A 171 -0.30 13.53 10.10
N SER A 172 1.02 13.34 10.09
CA SER A 172 1.65 12.05 9.82
C SER A 172 2.71 11.75 10.88
N ARG A 173 2.51 10.68 11.64
CA ARG A 173 3.53 10.07 12.51
C ARG A 173 3.79 8.63 12.11
N PHE A 174 3.93 8.38 10.80
CA PHE A 174 4.16 7.05 10.27
C PHE A 174 5.40 6.38 10.88
N PRO A 175 5.32 5.13 11.39
CA PRO A 175 4.24 4.15 11.16
C PRO A 175 3.11 4.14 12.19
N ASN A 176 3.11 5.02 13.20
CA ASN A 176 2.10 4.96 14.27
C ASN A 176 0.71 5.29 13.72
N TYR A 177 0.60 6.42 13.01
CA TYR A 177 -0.64 6.84 12.37
C TYR A 177 -0.43 7.84 11.24
N VAL A 178 -1.44 7.99 10.39
CA VAL A 178 -1.59 9.07 9.42
C VAL A 178 -3.05 9.52 9.37
N PHE A 179 -3.27 10.83 9.47
CA PHE A 179 -4.59 11.46 9.50
C PHE A 179 -4.82 12.32 8.26
N TYR A 180 -5.94 12.07 7.59
CA TYR A 180 -6.43 12.88 6.49
C TYR A 180 -7.78 13.49 6.83
N LYS A 181 -8.06 14.68 6.31
CA LYS A 181 -9.39 15.29 6.31
C LYS A 181 -9.94 15.26 4.89
N LEU A 182 -11.17 14.83 4.71
CA LEU A 182 -11.90 14.95 3.46
C LEU A 182 -12.27 16.43 3.24
N LYS A 183 -12.02 16.94 2.02
CA LYS A 183 -12.38 18.30 1.60
C LYS A 183 -13.82 18.41 1.15
#